data_AF-A0A9D2E4T4-F1
#
_entry.id   AF-A0A9D2E4T4-F1
#
_cell.length_a   1.000
_cell.length_b   1.000
_cell.length_c   1.000
_cell.angle_alpha   90.00
_cell.angle_beta   90.00
_cell.angle_gamma   90.00
#
_symmetry.space_group_name_H-M   'P 1'
#
loop_
_entity.id
_entity.type
_entity.pdbx_description
1 polymer ?
#
loop_
_entity_poly.entity_id
_entity_poly.type
_entity_poly.pdbx_seq_one_letter_code
_entity_poly.pdbx_strand_id
1 'polypeptide(L)'
;MRLTRRSLSRREREIIDGFITDICREMGLPGKDADLRTCAWEAFLSVYRDAPGSFSGDGLRGWRRAYSILWQELKKEKQKMYFWRQGRLSLDQPVSEEVQQPLVELLRAPHGDFQNGVCLYDYLWRMDPDESRMAFQLMRGDSLEEIQAFYHWSPAYAFLLRNRLRDAMEAYLAI
;
A
#
# COMPACT_ATOMS: atom_id res chain seq x y z
N MET A 1 30.97 -29.41 6.44
CA MET A 1 31.33 -29.79 5.05
C MET A 1 31.30 -28.55 4.17
N ARG A 2 32.44 -28.12 3.63
CA ARG A 2 32.52 -26.96 2.72
C ARG A 2 32.03 -27.40 1.34
N LEU A 3 30.85 -26.94 0.92
CA LEU A 3 30.38 -27.12 -0.45
C LEU A 3 31.35 -26.37 -1.37
N THR A 4 32.10 -27.11 -2.17
CA THR A 4 32.92 -26.57 -3.27
C THR A 4 32.03 -25.71 -4.15
N ARG A 5 32.27 -24.39 -4.15
CA ARG A 5 31.58 -23.41 -4.99
C ARG A 5 31.89 -23.73 -6.45
N ARG A 6 31.04 -24.53 -7.09
CA ARG A 6 31.09 -24.72 -8.54
C ARG A 6 30.89 -23.35 -9.18
N SER A 7 31.93 -22.82 -9.80
CA SER A 7 31.85 -21.55 -10.53
C SER A 7 31.04 -21.77 -11.80
N LEU A 8 30.00 -20.96 -12.01
CA LEU A 8 29.21 -20.97 -13.23
C LEU A 8 30.13 -20.69 -14.44
N SER A 9 30.03 -21.55 -15.45
CA SER A 9 30.67 -21.33 -16.75
C SER A 9 30.10 -20.10 -17.43
N ARG A 10 30.85 -19.53 -18.39
CA ARG A 10 30.40 -18.37 -19.17
C ARG A 10 29.05 -18.61 -19.85
N ARG A 11 28.87 -19.80 -20.44
CA ARG A 11 27.63 -20.21 -21.11
C ARG A 11 26.44 -20.27 -20.14
N GLU A 12 26.64 -20.82 -18.94
CA GLU A 12 25.57 -20.87 -17.93
C GLU A 12 25.16 -19.46 -17.49
N ARG A 13 26.11 -18.53 -17.36
CA ARG A 13 25.79 -17.13 -17.01
C ARG A 13 25.00 -16.43 -18.11
N GLU A 14 25.37 -16.62 -19.37
CA GLU A 14 24.65 -16.04 -20.51
C GLU A 14 23.21 -16.57 -20.61
N ILE A 15 22.98 -17.86 -20.30
CA ILE A 15 21.63 -18.44 -20.23
C ILE A 15 20.81 -17.82 -19.10
N ILE A 16 21.41 -17.66 -17.91
CA ILE A 16 20.74 -17.06 -16.75
C ILE A 16 20.41 -15.59 -17.01
N ASP A 17 21.33 -14.83 -17.62
CA ASP A 17 21.11 -13.44 -18.00
C ASP A 17 19.99 -13.30 -19.03
N GLY A 18 19.93 -14.20 -20.02
CA GLY A 18 18.82 -14.26 -20.98
C GLY A 18 17.49 -14.49 -20.28
N PHE A 19 17.44 -15.49 -19.40
CA PHE A 19 16.25 -15.85 -18.62
C PHE A 19 15.76 -14.70 -17.72
N ILE A 20 16.66 -14.01 -17.01
CA ILE A 20 16.32 -12.83 -16.20
C ILE A 20 15.80 -11.70 -17.10
N THR A 21 16.42 -11.49 -18.26
CA THR A 21 16.01 -10.44 -19.20
C THR A 21 14.61 -10.69 -19.76
N ASP A 22 14.27 -11.94 -20.06
CA ASP A 22 12.95 -12.33 -20.56
C ASP A 22 11.87 -12.13 -19.49
N ILE A 23 12.13 -12.53 -18.24
CA ILE A 23 11.24 -12.31 -17.11
C ILE A 23 11.00 -10.81 -16.87
N CYS A 24 12.07 -10.00 -16.89
CA CYS A 24 11.94 -8.55 -16.77
C CYS A 24 11.10 -7.94 -17.90
N ARG A 25 11.25 -8.45 -19.13
CA ARG A 25 10.45 -8.02 -20.29
C ARG A 25 8.97 -8.36 -20.12
N GLU A 26 8.64 -9.58 -19.69
CA GLU A 26 7.26 -10.00 -19.40
C GLU A 26 6.60 -9.12 -18.32
N MET A 27 7.36 -8.71 -17.30
CA MET A 27 6.85 -7.83 -16.25
C MET A 27 6.84 -6.34 -16.61
N GLY A 28 7.31 -5.95 -17.80
CA GLY A 28 7.41 -4.55 -18.21
C GLY A 28 8.42 -3.74 -17.38
N LEU A 29 9.42 -4.41 -16.81
CA LEU A 29 10.49 -3.78 -16.03
C LEU A 29 11.66 -3.37 -16.92
N PRO A 30 12.38 -2.29 -16.58
CA PRO A 30 13.57 -1.89 -17.33
C PRO A 30 14.69 -2.93 -17.17
N GLY A 31 14.81 -3.84 -18.14
CA GLY A 31 15.78 -4.95 -18.09
C GLY A 31 17.27 -4.56 -18.11
N LYS A 32 17.58 -3.27 -18.23
CA LYS A 32 18.94 -2.69 -18.14
C LYS A 32 19.25 -2.07 -16.77
N ASP A 33 18.29 -2.04 -15.85
CA ASP A 33 18.49 -1.53 -14.50
C ASP A 33 19.45 -2.45 -13.72
N ALA A 34 20.55 -1.87 -13.22
CA ALA A 34 21.60 -2.60 -12.54
C ALA A 34 21.13 -3.17 -11.19
N ASP A 35 20.22 -2.49 -10.50
CA ASP A 35 19.75 -2.90 -9.18
C ASP A 35 18.76 -4.08 -9.32
N LEU A 36 17.85 -4.02 -10.30
CA LEU A 36 16.95 -5.12 -10.62
C LEU A 36 17.70 -6.36 -11.09
N ARG A 37 18.73 -6.19 -11.91
CA ARG A 37 19.60 -7.30 -12.34
C ARG A 37 20.32 -7.93 -11.16
N THR A 38 20.84 -7.12 -10.23
CA THR A 38 21.53 -7.63 -9.03
C THR A 38 20.57 -8.42 -8.14
N CYS A 39 19.38 -7.88 -7.88
CA CYS A 39 18.34 -8.56 -7.11
C CYS A 39 17.90 -9.89 -7.75
N ALA A 40 17.68 -9.89 -9.08
CA ALA A 40 17.36 -11.10 -9.81
C ALA A 40 18.48 -12.15 -9.73
N TRP A 41 19.74 -11.73 -9.89
CA TRP A 41 20.88 -12.62 -9.76
C TRP A 41 21.00 -13.21 -8.36
N GLU A 42 20.78 -12.44 -7.31
CA GLU A 42 20.78 -12.91 -5.93
C GLU A 42 19.67 -13.94 -5.68
N ALA A 43 18.46 -13.65 -6.13
CA ALA A 43 17.32 -14.56 -6.04
C ALA A 43 17.60 -15.88 -6.78
N PHE A 44 18.12 -15.81 -8.01
CA PHE A 44 18.50 -17.02 -8.76
C PHE A 44 19.61 -17.81 -8.06
N LEU A 45 20.65 -17.14 -7.57
CA LEU A 45 21.77 -17.79 -6.88
C LEU A 45 21.35 -18.44 -5.57
N SER A 46 20.34 -17.91 -4.86
CA SER A 46 19.78 -18.56 -3.67
C SER A 46 19.22 -19.94 -4.00
N VAL A 47 18.39 -20.04 -5.06
CA VAL A 47 17.80 -21.31 -5.53
C VAL A 47 18.86 -22.27 -6.07
N TYR A 48 19.85 -21.73 -6.78
CA TYR A 48 20.96 -22.52 -7.31
C TYR A 48 21.85 -23.11 -6.21
N ARG A 49 22.08 -22.37 -5.12
CA ARG A 49 22.88 -22.83 -3.97
C ARG A 49 22.14 -23.90 -3.16
N ASP A 50 20.83 -23.78 -3.02
CA ASP A 50 20.01 -24.73 -2.27
C ASP A 50 19.96 -26.10 -2.94
N ALA A 51 19.87 -26.15 -4.28
CA ALA A 51 19.74 -27.40 -5.01
C ALA A 51 20.39 -27.35 -6.40
N PRO A 52 21.73 -27.35 -6.51
CA PRO A 52 22.44 -27.23 -7.79
C PRO A 52 22.15 -28.41 -8.73
N GLY A 53 21.89 -29.59 -8.18
CA GLY A 53 21.53 -30.78 -8.96
C GLY A 53 20.17 -30.68 -9.66
N SER A 54 19.27 -29.80 -9.19
CA SER A 54 17.93 -29.62 -9.78
C SER A 54 17.96 -28.88 -11.14
N PHE A 55 19.11 -28.32 -11.49
CA PHE A 55 19.37 -27.64 -12.76
C PHE A 55 20.09 -28.54 -13.79
N SER A 56 20.45 -29.77 -13.40
CA SER A 56 21.12 -30.76 -14.26
C SER A 56 20.15 -31.89 -14.64
N GLY A 57 20.18 -32.37 -15.88
CA GLY A 57 19.30 -33.46 -16.37
C GLY A 57 17.94 -32.96 -16.84
N ASP A 58 16.84 -33.60 -16.41
CA ASP A 58 15.45 -33.34 -16.84
C ASP A 58 14.96 -31.90 -16.52
N GLY A 59 15.80 -31.09 -15.84
CA GLY A 59 15.96 -29.63 -15.95
C GLY A 59 14.82 -28.74 -15.49
N LEU A 60 13.57 -29.12 -15.77
CA LEU A 60 12.39 -28.27 -15.67
C LEU A 60 12.03 -27.91 -14.22
N ARG A 61 12.35 -28.74 -13.22
CA ARG A 61 11.99 -28.47 -11.82
C ARG A 61 12.82 -27.34 -11.20
N GLY A 62 14.14 -27.34 -11.41
CA GLY A 62 15.02 -26.26 -10.92
C GLY A 62 14.69 -24.93 -11.58
N TRP A 63 14.50 -24.93 -12.91
CA TRP A 63 14.14 -23.75 -13.67
C TRP A 63 12.75 -23.20 -13.33
N ARG A 64 11.71 -24.05 -13.15
CA ARG A 64 10.38 -23.59 -12.69
C ARG A 64 10.43 -22.97 -11.30
N ARG A 65 11.15 -23.59 -10.36
CA ARG A 65 11.30 -23.05 -9.01
C ARG A 65 12.04 -21.71 -9.02
N ALA A 66 13.10 -21.60 -9.82
CA ALA A 66 13.81 -20.35 -10.03
C ALA A 66 12.90 -19.28 -10.64
N TYR A 67 12.11 -19.62 -11.67
CA TYR A 67 11.12 -18.72 -12.26
C TYR A 67 10.15 -18.17 -11.22
N SER A 68 9.53 -19.03 -10.42
CA SER A 68 8.54 -18.60 -9.41
C SER A 68 9.14 -17.66 -8.36
N ILE A 69 10.35 -17.95 -7.89
CA ILE A 69 11.02 -17.13 -6.86
C ILE A 69 11.48 -15.80 -7.45
N LEU A 70 12.09 -15.82 -8.65
CA LEU A 70 12.47 -14.61 -9.39
C LEU A 70 11.26 -13.71 -9.64
N TRP A 71 10.15 -14.29 -10.09
CA TRP A 71 8.92 -13.57 -10.35
C TRP A 71 8.38 -12.90 -9.08
N GLN A 72 8.40 -13.60 -7.94
CA GLN A 72 7.96 -13.03 -6.66
C GLN A 72 8.84 -11.86 -6.20
N GLU A 73 10.16 -12.02 -6.24
CA GLU A 73 11.09 -10.97 -5.80
C GLU A 73 11.06 -9.76 -6.73
N LEU A 74 11.06 -9.97 -8.05
CA LEU A 74 10.92 -8.88 -9.01
C LEU A 74 9.56 -8.20 -8.93
N LYS A 75 8.48 -8.92 -8.59
CA LYS A 75 7.16 -8.31 -8.34
C LYS A 75 7.17 -7.44 -7.08
N LYS A 76 7.86 -7.86 -6.02
CA LYS A 76 8.05 -7.03 -4.81
C LYS A 76 8.86 -5.79 -5.13
N GLU A 77 9.96 -5.92 -5.88
CA GLU A 77 10.76 -4.76 -6.30
C GLU A 77 9.99 -3.83 -7.24
N LYS A 78 9.18 -4.39 -8.15
CA LYS A 78 8.24 -3.60 -8.96
C LYS A 78 7.29 -2.78 -8.07
N GLN A 79 6.69 -3.41 -7.06
CA GLN A 79 5.80 -2.72 -6.12
C GLN A 79 6.51 -1.64 -5.32
N LYS A 80 7.73 -1.90 -4.83
CA LYS A 80 8.56 -0.87 -4.18
C LYS A 80 8.88 0.26 -5.15
N MET A 81 9.29 -0.05 -6.38
CA MET A 81 9.56 0.96 -7.41
C MET A 81 8.34 1.83 -7.70
N TYR A 82 7.13 1.26 -7.79
CA TYR A 82 5.90 2.05 -7.94
C TYR A 82 5.59 2.87 -6.71
N PHE A 83 5.73 2.30 -5.51
CA PHE A 83 5.57 3.02 -4.25
C PHE A 83 6.53 4.21 -4.15
N TRP A 84 7.81 4.03 -4.48
CA TRP A 84 8.82 5.09 -4.49
C TRP A 84 8.66 6.07 -5.66
N ARG A 85 8.16 5.63 -6.83
CA ARG A 85 7.83 6.54 -7.95
C ARG A 85 6.63 7.42 -7.63
N GLN A 86 5.61 6.86 -6.98
CA GLN A 86 4.42 7.59 -6.54
C GLN A 86 4.69 8.42 -5.28
N GLY A 87 5.62 7.99 -4.43
CA GLY A 87 6.06 8.68 -3.21
C GLY A 87 7.08 9.81 -3.44
N ARG A 88 7.46 10.10 -4.69
CA ARG A 88 8.37 11.19 -5.06
C ARG A 88 7.67 12.56 -5.21
N LEU A 89 6.51 12.76 -4.58
CA LEU A 89 6.05 14.12 -4.30
C LEU A 89 6.89 14.63 -3.12
N SER A 90 8.08 15.13 -3.42
CA SER A 90 8.86 15.89 -2.45
C SER A 90 8.03 17.10 -2.06
N LEU A 91 7.59 17.16 -0.81
CA LEU A 91 6.76 18.26 -0.34
C LEU A 91 7.50 19.61 -0.39
N ASP A 92 8.83 19.57 -0.42
CA ASP A 92 9.71 20.73 -0.54
C ASP A 92 9.96 21.15 -2.00
N GLN A 93 9.51 20.37 -2.98
CA GLN A 93 9.67 20.73 -4.39
C GLN A 93 8.58 21.74 -4.79
N PRO A 94 8.92 22.79 -5.57
CA PRO A 94 7.94 23.73 -6.07
C PRO A 94 6.91 23.02 -6.94
N VAL A 95 5.65 23.47 -6.84
CA VAL A 95 4.51 22.89 -7.56
C VAL A 95 4.65 23.06 -9.09
N SER A 96 5.27 24.16 -9.53
CA SER A 96 5.66 24.37 -10.93
C SER A 96 6.79 25.42 -11.03
N GLU A 97 7.38 25.60 -12.22
CA GLU A 97 8.36 26.67 -12.45
C GLU A 97 7.78 28.08 -12.24
N GLU A 98 6.47 28.23 -12.44
CA GLU A 98 5.71 29.47 -12.25
C GLU A 98 5.30 29.69 -10.79
N VAL A 99 5.09 28.60 -10.04
CA VAL A 99 4.69 28.61 -8.63
C VAL A 99 5.80 27.97 -7.81
N GLN A 100 6.75 28.80 -7.36
CA GLN A 100 7.88 28.37 -6.53
C GLN A 100 7.50 27.96 -5.11
N GLN A 101 6.21 27.96 -4.77
CA GLN A 101 5.76 27.52 -3.45
C GLN A 101 5.90 26.00 -3.33
N PRO A 102 6.55 25.51 -2.26
CA PRO A 102 6.68 24.10 -2.00
C PRO A 102 5.30 23.49 -1.73
N LEU A 103 5.07 22.25 -2.18
CA LEU A 103 3.80 21.56 -2.01
C LEU A 103 3.35 21.49 -0.53
N VAL A 104 4.29 21.46 0.43
CA VAL A 104 4.02 21.48 1.87
C VAL A 104 3.24 22.71 2.32
N GLU A 105 3.45 23.87 1.70
CA GLU A 105 2.77 25.12 2.06
C GLU A 105 1.34 25.16 1.51
N LEU A 106 1.07 24.46 0.40
CA LEU A 106 -0.26 24.30 -0.16
C LEU A 106 -1.06 23.20 0.55
N LEU A 107 -0.38 22.22 1.14
CA LEU A 107 -1.00 21.26 2.02
C LEU A 107 -1.46 22.01 3.28
N ARG A 108 -2.76 22.33 3.32
CA ARG A 108 -3.40 22.76 4.57
C ARG A 108 -3.08 21.70 5.62
N ALA A 109 -2.29 22.07 6.62
CA ALA A 109 -2.07 21.20 7.76
C ALA A 109 -3.44 20.76 8.27
N PRO A 110 -3.69 19.46 8.50
CA PRO A 110 -4.97 18.97 9.03
C PRO A 110 -5.06 19.28 10.53
N HIS A 111 -4.63 20.46 10.95
CA HIS A 111 -4.92 20.99 12.26
C HIS A 111 -6.30 21.64 12.14
N GLY A 112 -7.33 20.80 12.25
CA GLY A 112 -8.62 21.29 12.69
C GLY A 112 -8.39 22.08 13.98
N ASP A 113 -8.98 23.26 14.07
CA ASP A 113 -8.91 24.08 15.27
C ASP A 113 -9.27 23.20 16.48
N PHE A 114 -8.34 23.03 17.41
CA PHE A 114 -8.56 22.22 18.61
C PHE A 114 -9.79 22.71 19.38
N GLN A 115 -10.10 24.02 19.29
CA GLN A 115 -11.29 24.62 19.88
C GLN A 115 -12.57 24.07 19.24
N ASN A 116 -12.60 23.92 17.92
CA ASN A 116 -13.74 23.32 17.21
C ASN A 116 -13.96 21.86 17.56
N GLY A 117 -12.88 21.12 17.85
CA GLY A 117 -12.97 19.76 18.37
C GLY A 117 -13.71 19.73 19.72
N VAL A 118 -13.28 20.55 20.68
CA VAL A 118 -13.91 20.60 22.01
C VAL A 118 -15.38 21.05 21.92
N CYS A 119 -15.67 22.10 21.15
CA CYS A 119 -17.04 22.60 20.96
C CYS A 119 -17.98 21.56 20.35
N LEU A 120 -17.51 20.76 19.38
CA LEU A 120 -18.30 19.70 18.79
C LEU A 120 -18.62 18.61 19.82
N TYR A 121 -17.64 18.18 20.60
CA TYR A 121 -17.87 17.17 21.64
C TYR A 121 -18.86 17.68 22.70
N ASP A 122 -18.73 18.92 23.15
CA ASP A 122 -19.66 19.55 24.08
C ASP A 122 -21.08 19.64 23.51
N TYR A 123 -21.22 19.94 22.22
CA TYR A 123 -22.51 19.96 21.53
C TYR A 123 -23.13 18.56 21.49
N LEU A 124 -22.37 17.55 21.04
CA LEU A 124 -22.84 16.16 20.94
C LEU A 124 -23.25 15.57 22.29
N TRP A 125 -22.58 15.95 23.39
CA TRP A 125 -22.93 15.50 24.74
C TRP A 125 -24.26 16.07 25.26
N ARG A 126 -24.75 17.18 24.69
CA ARG A 126 -26.01 17.81 25.08
C ARG A 126 -27.22 17.33 24.29
N MET A 127 -26.99 16.55 23.23
CA MET A 127 -28.04 15.99 22.38
C MET A 127 -28.79 14.85 23.08
N ASP A 128 -29.84 14.33 22.43
CA ASP A 128 -30.46 13.10 22.88
C ASP A 128 -29.42 11.97 22.95
N PRO A 129 -29.46 11.10 23.99
CA PRO A 129 -28.45 10.06 24.17
C PRO A 129 -28.26 9.15 22.96
N ASP A 130 -29.32 8.84 22.22
CA ASP A 130 -29.22 7.96 21.07
C ASP A 130 -28.66 8.69 19.84
N GLU A 131 -28.97 9.98 19.67
CA GLU A 131 -28.36 10.84 18.63
C GLU A 131 -26.85 10.99 18.88
N SER A 132 -26.48 11.21 20.13
CA SER A 132 -25.08 11.32 20.57
C SER A 132 -24.32 10.01 20.32
N ARG A 133 -24.91 8.86 20.70
CA ARG A 133 -24.33 7.53 20.44
C ARG A 133 -24.14 7.28 18.95
N MET A 134 -25.12 7.62 18.13
CA MET A 134 -25.01 7.49 16.67
C MET A 134 -23.87 8.36 16.13
N ALA A 135 -23.77 9.61 16.56
CA ALA A 135 -22.71 10.52 16.14
C ALA A 135 -21.31 9.99 16.48
N PHE A 136 -21.11 9.51 17.71
CA PHE A 136 -19.80 8.98 18.13
C PHE A 136 -19.38 7.71 17.37
N GLN A 137 -20.32 6.82 17.04
CA GLN A 137 -19.99 5.64 16.25
C GLN A 137 -19.69 6.00 14.79
N LEU A 138 -20.42 6.94 14.21
CA LEU A 138 -20.10 7.47 12.87
C LEU A 138 -18.71 8.12 12.84
N MET A 139 -18.34 8.88 13.87
CA MET A 139 -17.00 9.47 14.00
C MET A 139 -15.88 8.43 14.14
N ARG A 140 -16.19 7.23 14.65
CA ARG A 140 -15.25 6.10 14.73
C ARG A 140 -15.12 5.34 13.41
N GLY A 141 -15.99 5.62 12.43
CA GLY A 141 -16.00 4.99 11.12
C GLY A 141 -16.97 3.82 10.97
N ASP A 142 -17.85 3.60 11.95
CA ASP A 142 -18.86 2.55 11.87
C ASP A 142 -19.93 2.91 10.84
N SER A 143 -20.41 1.92 10.09
CA SER A 143 -21.53 2.08 9.15
C SER A 143 -22.87 2.18 9.88
N LEU A 144 -23.88 2.77 9.25
CA LEU A 144 -25.22 2.86 9.84
C LEU A 144 -25.82 1.47 10.12
N GLU A 145 -25.53 0.50 9.26
CA GLU A 145 -25.94 -0.89 9.42
C GLU A 145 -25.29 -1.55 10.64
N GLU A 146 -24.00 -1.30 10.87
CA GLU A 146 -23.27 -1.78 12.06
C GLU A 146 -23.80 -1.14 13.34
N ILE A 147 -24.04 0.17 13.34
CA ILE A 147 -24.62 0.90 14.47
C ILE A 147 -26.01 0.36 14.79
N GLN A 148 -26.84 0.19 13.76
CA GLN A 148 -28.18 -0.34 13.92
C GLN A 148 -28.16 -1.74 14.53
N ALA A 149 -27.30 -2.63 14.02
CA ALA A 149 -27.15 -3.99 14.53
C ALA A 149 -26.65 -4.00 15.98
N PHE A 150 -25.71 -3.13 16.32
CA PHE A 150 -25.10 -3.03 17.65
C PHE A 150 -26.09 -2.57 18.72
N TYR A 151 -26.91 -1.55 18.42
CA TYR A 151 -27.92 -1.03 19.36
C TYR A 151 -29.30 -1.68 19.24
N HIS A 152 -29.45 -2.69 18.37
CA HIS A 152 -30.72 -3.36 18.10
C HIS A 152 -31.84 -2.40 17.69
N TRP A 153 -31.49 -1.34 16.96
CA TRP A 153 -32.47 -0.37 16.48
C TRP A 153 -33.25 -0.92 15.29
N SER A 154 -34.53 -0.55 15.21
CA SER A 154 -35.31 -0.83 14.01
C SER A 154 -34.80 0.04 12.85
N PRO A 155 -34.90 -0.41 11.58
CA PRO A 155 -34.47 0.39 10.43
C PRO A 155 -35.16 1.76 10.38
N ALA A 156 -36.45 1.80 10.74
CA ALA A 156 -37.23 3.04 10.77
C ALA A 156 -36.73 4.01 11.86
N TYR A 157 -36.37 3.47 13.04
CA TYR A 157 -35.86 4.27 14.14
C TYR A 157 -34.45 4.82 13.84
N ALA A 158 -33.55 3.98 13.30
CA ALA A 158 -32.22 4.41 12.87
C ALA A 158 -32.29 5.50 11.78
N PHE A 159 -33.22 5.36 10.82
CA PHE A 159 -33.44 6.38 9.79
C PHE A 159 -33.92 7.71 10.38
N LEU A 160 -34.87 7.68 11.31
CA LEU A 160 -35.36 8.87 12.01
C LEU A 160 -34.22 9.56 12.77
N LEU A 161 -33.45 8.78 13.52
CA LEU A 161 -32.33 9.26 14.33
C LEU A 161 -31.23 9.90 13.48
N ARG A 162 -30.92 9.29 12.32
CA ARG A 162 -30.00 9.86 11.34
C ARG A 162 -30.47 11.21 10.81
N ASN A 163 -31.76 11.35 10.51
CA ASN A 163 -32.29 12.62 10.02
C ASN A 163 -32.24 13.70 11.11
N ARG A 164 -32.60 13.37 12.35
CA ARG A 164 -32.47 14.30 13.48
C ARG A 164 -31.02 14.72 13.72
N LEU A 165 -30.10 13.76 13.70
CA LEU A 165 -28.68 14.03 13.84
C LEU A 165 -28.19 14.96 12.71
N ARG A 166 -28.60 14.72 11.46
CA ARG A 166 -28.27 15.60 10.32
C ARG A 166 -28.79 17.02 10.56
N ASP A 167 -30.06 17.17 10.91
CA ASP A 167 -30.68 18.48 11.13
C ASP A 167 -29.97 19.24 12.28
N ALA A 168 -29.56 18.52 13.33
CA ALA A 168 -28.79 19.11 14.41
C ALA A 168 -27.33 19.45 14.04
N MET A 169 -26.68 18.67 13.17
CA MET A 169 -25.37 19.04 12.61
C MET A 169 -25.46 20.28 11.73
N GLU A 170 -26.53 20.42 10.94
CA GLU A 170 -26.80 21.64 10.17
C GLU A 170 -27.01 22.85 11.09
N ALA A 171 -27.72 22.67 12.21
CA ALA A 171 -27.88 23.72 13.22
C ALA A 171 -26.54 24.09 13.88
N TYR A 172 -25.68 23.11 14.20
CA TYR A 172 -24.35 23.35 14.77
C TYR A 172 -23.45 24.15 13.82
N LEU A 173 -23.49 23.86 12.52
CA LEU A 173 -22.70 24.58 11.51
C LEU A 173 -23.17 26.01 11.27
N ALA A 174 -24.38 26.36 11.71
CA ALA A 174 -24.93 27.71 11.60
C ALA A 174 -24.63 28.61 12.81
N ILE A 175 -23.97 28.07 13.85
CA ILE A 175 -23.49 28.80 15.04
C ILE A 175 -22.15 29.48 14.73
#